data_AF-A0A503AQF7-F1
#
_entry.id   AF-A0A503AQF7-F1
#
_cell.length_a   1.000
_cell.length_b   1.000
_cell.length_c   1.000
_cell.angle_alpha   90.00
_cell.angle_beta   90.00
_cell.angle_gamma   90.00
#
_symmetry.space_group_name_H-M   'P 1'
#
loop_
_entity.id
_entity.type
_entity.pdbx_description
1 polymer ?
#
loop_
_entity_poly.entity_id
_entity_poly.type
_entity_poly.pdbx_seq_one_letter_code
_entity_poly.pdbx_strand_id
1 'polypeptide(L)'
;MTAAGTEEAGRLAQLHKQLLADDSIQFGLPTYVRTEPPEWLRPLLEFLAKFVPYMVYMFWGAVFIGVAIILFLILLEAKGVAWRLPLWRKRHEAEAKEEWRPDAGAAQVLLSEADALAARGEYDEAVHLLLRRSVADIATRLPDFLRPSLTARDIAAAGSIPTRPRTAFSEIARIVEAALFARRPVGAEGWRQARGAYERFAFQDAWA
;
A
#
# COMPACT_ATOMS: atom_id res chain seq x y z
N MET A 1 57.53 9.39 -29.83
CA MET A 1 56.17 8.87 -30.07
C MET A 1 56.29 7.73 -31.05
N THR A 2 56.07 6.49 -30.61
CA THR A 2 56.29 5.27 -31.40
C THR A 2 55.13 5.04 -32.38
N ALA A 3 55.42 4.49 -33.56
CA ALA A 3 54.44 4.20 -34.62
C ALA A 3 53.26 3.31 -34.17
N ALA A 4 53.44 2.53 -33.10
CA ALA A 4 52.37 1.74 -32.48
C ALA A 4 51.25 2.60 -31.87
N GLY A 5 51.58 3.76 -31.29
CA GLY A 5 50.58 4.66 -30.69
C GLY A 5 49.68 5.35 -31.71
N THR A 6 50.17 5.55 -32.94
CA THR A 6 49.37 6.12 -34.04
C THR A 6 48.36 5.12 -34.62
N GLU A 7 48.69 3.82 -34.64
CA GLU A 7 47.75 2.78 -35.08
C GLU A 7 46.64 2.52 -34.05
N GLU A 8 46.96 2.55 -32.76
CA GLU A 8 45.97 2.46 -31.69
C GLU A 8 45.02 3.65 -31.68
N ALA A 9 45.53 4.87 -31.88
CA ALA A 9 44.70 6.06 -32.03
C ALA A 9 43.75 5.96 -33.22
N GLY A 10 44.21 5.41 -34.35
CA GLY A 10 43.36 5.14 -35.52
C GLY A 10 42.24 4.14 -35.23
N ARG A 11 42.57 3.03 -34.55
CA ARG A 11 41.57 2.02 -34.14
C ARG A 11 40.55 2.58 -33.16
N LEU A 12 40.98 3.35 -32.17
CA LEU A 12 40.09 4.01 -31.21
C LEU A 12 39.15 5.01 -31.90
N ALA A 13 39.64 5.80 -32.85
CA ALA A 13 38.82 6.71 -33.62
C ALA A 13 37.75 5.97 -34.46
N GLN A 14 38.08 4.79 -34.99
CA GLN A 14 37.14 3.98 -35.75
C GLN A 14 36.07 3.31 -34.88
N LEU A 15 36.46 2.78 -33.72
CA LEU A 15 35.52 2.24 -32.72
C LEU A 15 34.60 3.32 -32.16
N HIS A 16 35.11 4.52 -31.90
CA HIS A 16 34.30 5.64 -31.46
C HIS A 16 33.27 6.06 -32.52
N LYS A 17 33.65 6.06 -33.81
CA LYS A 17 32.71 6.31 -34.90
C LYS A 17 31.64 5.23 -35.02
N GLN A 18 32.01 3.96 -34.82
CA GLN A 18 31.05 2.85 -34.81
C GLN A 18 30.08 2.95 -33.63
N LEU A 19 30.58 3.32 -32.45
CA LEU A 19 29.75 3.52 -31.26
C LEU A 19 28.75 4.67 -31.45
N LEU A 20 29.19 5.82 -31.98
CA LEU A 20 28.30 6.96 -32.25
C LEU A 20 27.28 6.70 -33.37
N ALA A 21 27.53 5.73 -34.25
CA ALA A 21 26.62 5.33 -35.32
C ALA A 21 25.67 4.19 -34.91
N ASP A 22 25.79 3.68 -33.68
CA ASP A 22 24.93 2.61 -33.17
C ASP A 22 23.58 3.20 -32.71
N ASP A 23 22.55 2.98 -33.52
CA ASP A 23 21.18 3.43 -33.25
C ASP A 23 20.51 2.71 -32.06
N SER A 24 21.14 1.65 -31.52
CA SER A 24 20.66 0.99 -30.29
C SER A 24 21.01 1.79 -29.02
N ILE A 25 21.94 2.74 -29.11
CA ILE A 25 22.43 3.54 -27.98
C ILE A 25 22.00 4.99 -28.17
N GLN A 26 21.17 5.47 -27.26
CA GLN A 26 20.75 6.85 -27.25
C GLN A 26 21.83 7.76 -26.63
N PHE A 27 22.58 8.49 -27.47
CA PHE A 27 23.60 9.46 -27.00
C PHE A 27 23.03 10.85 -26.66
N GLY A 28 21.80 11.13 -27.07
CA GLY A 28 21.14 12.41 -26.84
C GLY A 28 19.73 12.23 -26.29
N LEU A 29 19.38 13.01 -25.27
CA LEU A 29 18.01 13.12 -24.80
C LEU A 29 17.17 13.86 -25.86
N PRO A 30 16.04 13.31 -26.35
CA PRO A 30 15.17 14.06 -27.24
C PRO A 30 14.67 15.30 -26.51
N THR A 31 14.74 16.45 -27.18
CA THR A 31 14.11 17.67 -26.67
C THR A 31 12.60 17.48 -26.67
N TYR A 32 11.96 17.72 -25.53
CA TYR A 32 10.51 17.63 -25.41
C TYR A 32 9.84 18.61 -26.38
N VAL A 33 9.09 18.09 -27.33
CA VAL A 33 8.24 18.89 -28.21
C VAL A 33 6.84 18.89 -27.61
N ARG A 34 6.33 20.08 -27.28
CA ARG A 34 4.95 20.22 -26.80
C ARG A 34 4.01 19.86 -27.95
N THR A 35 3.33 18.72 -27.83
CA THR A 35 2.28 18.36 -28.78
C THR A 35 1.07 19.25 -28.56
N GLU A 36 0.52 19.78 -29.65
CA GLU A 36 -0.79 20.43 -29.58
C GLU A 36 -1.87 19.38 -29.29
N PRO A 37 -2.92 19.71 -28.52
CA PRO A 37 -4.00 18.79 -28.26
C PRO A 37 -4.64 18.34 -29.58
N PRO A 38 -4.97 17.05 -29.74
CA PRO A 38 -5.58 16.52 -30.96
C PRO A 38 -6.85 17.27 -31.36
N GLU A 39 -7.10 17.45 -32.65
CA GLU A 39 -8.26 18.19 -33.18
C GLU A 39 -9.60 17.70 -32.65
N TRP A 40 -9.75 16.39 -32.42
CA TRP A 40 -10.97 15.80 -31.85
C TRP A 40 -11.22 16.20 -30.39
N LEU A 41 -10.18 16.60 -29.65
CA LEU A 41 -10.26 16.97 -28.24
C LEU A 41 -10.64 18.44 -28.04
N ARG A 42 -10.40 19.29 -29.04
CA ARG A 42 -10.76 20.72 -29.02
C ARG A 42 -12.25 20.96 -28.69
N PRO A 43 -13.24 20.32 -29.35
CA PRO A 43 -14.65 20.56 -29.04
C PRO A 43 -15.04 20.12 -27.63
N LEU A 44 -14.42 19.06 -27.08
CA LEU A 44 -14.66 18.61 -25.70
C LEU A 44 -14.11 19.62 -24.68
N LEU A 45 -12.91 20.15 -24.92
CA LEU A 45 -12.29 21.15 -24.06
C LEU A 45 -13.06 22.47 -24.07
N GLU A 46 -13.52 22.92 -25.24
CA GLU A 46 -14.36 24.11 -25.37
C GLU A 46 -15.72 23.94 -24.67
N PHE A 47 -16.34 22.77 -24.82
CA PHE A 47 -17.56 22.44 -24.09
C PHE A 47 -17.32 22.50 -22.58
N LEU A 48 -16.28 21.83 -22.07
CA LEU A 48 -15.96 21.81 -20.64
C LEU A 48 -15.60 23.20 -20.11
N ALA A 49 -14.87 24.01 -20.88
CA ALA A 49 -14.52 25.38 -20.52
C ALA A 49 -15.77 26.25 -20.28
N LYS A 50 -16.87 26.00 -21.00
CA LYS A 50 -18.16 26.68 -20.77
C LYS A 50 -18.79 26.32 -19.42
N PHE A 51 -18.50 25.15 -18.85
CA PHE A 51 -19.02 24.71 -17.55
C PHE A 51 -18.15 25.12 -16.36
N VAL A 52 -16.89 25.51 -16.59
CA VAL A 52 -15.96 25.94 -15.53
C VAL A 52 -16.56 27.03 -14.62
N PRO A 53 -17.24 28.08 -15.12
CA PRO A 53 -17.86 29.08 -14.24
C PRO A 53 -18.98 28.49 -13.37
N TYR A 54 -19.75 27.54 -13.89
CA TYR A 54 -20.85 26.88 -13.18
C TYR A 54 -20.37 25.88 -12.13
N MET A 55 -19.24 25.20 -12.39
CA MET A 55 -18.60 24.29 -11.44
C MET A 55 -18.23 24.99 -10.13
N VAL A 56 -17.80 26.26 -10.19
CA VAL A 56 -17.48 27.06 -9.00
C VAL A 56 -18.74 27.26 -8.13
N TYR A 57 -19.87 27.62 -8.73
CA TYR A 57 -21.12 27.77 -7.99
C TYR A 57 -21.64 26.45 -7.42
N MET A 58 -21.52 25.35 -8.19
CA MET A 58 -21.89 24.02 -7.72
C MET A 58 -21.02 23.56 -6.54
N PHE A 59 -19.71 23.83 -6.60
CA PHE A 59 -18.78 23.55 -5.51
C PHE A 59 -19.14 24.32 -4.24
N TRP A 60 -19.35 25.63 -4.33
CA TRP A 60 -19.79 26.42 -3.18
C TRP A 60 -21.16 26.01 -2.66
N GLY A 61 -22.08 25.59 -3.54
CA GLY A 61 -23.35 24.98 -3.15
C GLY A 61 -23.15 23.70 -2.34
N ALA A 62 -22.28 22.80 -2.79
CA ALA A 62 -21.95 21.57 -2.07
C ALA A 62 -21.27 21.85 -0.72
N VAL A 63 -20.38 22.85 -0.65
CA VAL A 63 -19.77 23.31 0.61
C VAL A 63 -20.84 23.82 1.56
N PHE A 64 -21.77 24.66 1.09
CA PHE A 64 -22.84 25.20 1.92
C PHE A 64 -23.77 24.10 2.44
N ILE A 65 -24.10 23.12 1.60
CA ILE A 65 -24.87 21.93 2.01
C ILE A 65 -24.11 21.13 3.07
N GLY A 66 -22.80 20.91 2.89
CA GLY A 66 -21.96 20.22 3.87
C GLY A 66 -21.94 20.93 5.21
N VAL A 67 -21.75 22.26 5.21
CA VAL A 67 -21.81 23.09 6.43
C VAL A 67 -23.20 23.03 7.07
N ALA A 68 -24.27 23.11 6.28
CA ALA A 68 -25.63 22.99 6.78
C ALA A 68 -25.90 21.62 7.43
N ILE A 69 -25.39 20.53 6.85
CA ILE A 69 -25.47 19.18 7.43
C ILE A 69 -24.71 19.12 8.76
N ILE A 70 -23.49 19.66 8.82
CA ILE A 70 -22.70 19.68 10.06
C ILE A 70 -23.43 20.48 11.15
N LEU A 71 -23.94 21.67 10.82
CA LEU A 71 -24.73 22.48 11.76
C LEU A 71 -26.02 21.78 12.20
N PHE A 72 -26.69 21.09 11.27
CA PHE A 72 -27.89 20.31 11.57
C PHE A 72 -27.58 19.14 12.53
N LEU A 73 -26.48 18.43 12.32
CA LEU A 73 -26.02 17.36 13.21
C LEU A 73 -25.65 17.90 14.61
N ILE A 74 -24.96 19.04 14.69
CA ILE A 74 -24.66 19.71 15.96
C ILE A 74 -25.95 20.11 16.69
N LEU A 75 -26.96 20.59 15.96
CA LEU A 75 -28.25 20.96 16.55
C LEU A 75 -29.04 19.73 17.04
N LEU A 76 -28.99 18.61 16.31
CA LEU A 76 -29.57 17.33 16.70
C LEU A 76 -28.91 16.76 17.97
N GLU A 77 -27.59 16.89 18.07
CA GLU A 77 -26.81 16.53 19.26
C GLU A 77 -27.21 17.41 20.45
N ALA A 78 -27.23 18.73 20.28
CA ALA A 78 -27.60 19.69 21.32
C ALA A 78 -29.04 19.53 21.83
N LYS A 79 -29.96 19.05 20.99
CA LYS A 79 -31.34 18.72 21.38
C LYS A 79 -31.51 17.35 22.02
N GLY A 80 -30.43 16.58 22.22
CA GLY A 80 -30.47 15.25 22.83
C GLY A 80 -31.24 14.21 22.02
N VAL A 81 -31.45 14.47 20.72
CA VAL A 81 -32.17 13.57 19.80
C VAL A 81 -31.25 12.49 19.25
N ALA A 82 -29.94 12.76 19.20
CA ALA A 82 -28.92 11.82 18.73
C ALA A 82 -28.87 10.49 19.51
N TRP A 83 -29.30 10.49 20.78
CA TRP A 83 -29.37 9.28 21.60
C TRP A 83 -30.56 8.36 21.31
N ARG A 84 -31.50 8.77 20.46
CA ARG A 84 -32.68 7.97 20.08
C ARG A 84 -32.56 7.31 18.69
N LEU A 85 -31.42 7.44 18.02
CA LEU A 85 -31.15 6.74 16.76
C LEU A 85 -30.54 5.36 17.07
N PRO A 86 -31.24 4.25 16.79
CA PRO A 86 -30.80 2.90 17.16
C PRO A 86 -29.54 2.42 16.41
N LEU A 87 -29.09 3.18 15.39
CA LEU A 87 -27.95 2.83 14.55
C LEU A 87 -26.59 3.25 15.14
N TRP A 88 -26.55 4.16 16.12
CA TRP A 88 -25.30 4.69 16.69
C TRP A 88 -24.98 4.19 18.11
N ARG A 89 -25.89 3.42 18.72
CA ARG A 89 -25.72 2.87 20.09
C ARG A 89 -24.62 1.80 20.20
N LYS A 90 -24.06 1.32 19.09
CA LYS A 90 -22.99 0.31 19.11
C LYS A 90 -21.57 0.87 19.22
N ARG A 91 -21.37 2.20 19.21
CA ARG A 91 -20.00 2.77 19.15
C ARG A 91 -19.55 3.53 20.40
N HIS A 92 -20.40 3.76 21.39
CA HIS A 92 -20.07 4.65 22.53
C HIS A 92 -20.17 4.04 23.93
N GLU A 93 -20.14 2.71 24.07
CA GLU A 93 -20.09 2.05 25.39
C GLU A 93 -18.77 1.31 25.68
N ALA A 94 -17.67 1.64 25.00
CA ALA A 94 -16.35 1.09 25.30
C ALA A 94 -15.32 2.21 25.56
N GLU A 95 -15.62 3.08 26.53
CA GLU A 95 -14.62 3.91 27.20
C GLU A 95 -14.50 3.44 28.65
N ALA A 96 -14.17 2.16 28.82
CA ALA A 96 -13.57 1.62 30.01
C ALA A 96 -12.18 1.13 29.59
N LYS A 97 -11.17 1.37 30.42
CA LYS A 97 -9.81 0.88 30.25
C LYS A 97 -9.84 -0.64 30.02
N GLU A 98 -9.83 -1.07 28.77
CA GLU A 98 -9.66 -2.46 28.39
C GLU A 98 -8.43 -2.58 27.51
N GLU A 99 -7.49 -3.36 28.03
CA GLU A 99 -6.41 -4.04 27.34
C GLU A 99 -6.81 -4.39 25.91
N TRP A 100 -6.27 -3.63 24.96
CA TRP A 100 -6.69 -3.71 23.58
C TRP A 100 -6.22 -5.02 22.95
N ARG A 101 -7.17 -5.92 22.66
CA ARG A 101 -6.97 -7.18 21.94
C ARG A 101 -7.47 -7.01 20.50
N PRO A 102 -6.81 -7.61 19.49
CA PRO A 102 -7.44 -7.81 18.19
C PRO A 102 -8.79 -8.49 18.38
N ASP A 103 -9.81 -8.08 17.62
CA ASP A 103 -11.12 -8.74 17.64
C ASP A 103 -10.92 -10.24 17.39
N ALA A 104 -10.96 -11.03 18.47
CA ALA A 104 -10.51 -12.41 18.45
C ALA A 104 -11.34 -13.24 17.46
N GLY A 105 -12.58 -12.82 17.20
CA GLY A 105 -13.43 -13.39 16.16
C GLY A 105 -12.88 -13.15 14.75
N ALA A 106 -12.47 -11.93 14.42
CA ALA A 106 -11.89 -11.62 13.10
C ALA A 106 -10.58 -12.37 12.82
N ALA A 107 -9.71 -12.51 13.83
CA ALA A 107 -8.47 -13.27 13.70
C ALA A 107 -8.72 -14.78 13.52
N GLN A 108 -9.72 -15.34 14.21
CA GLN A 108 -10.13 -16.74 14.05
C GLN A 108 -10.75 -17.03 12.69
N VAL A 109 -11.63 -16.14 12.20
CA VAL A 109 -12.22 -16.26 10.86
C VAL A 109 -11.13 -16.26 9.81
N LEU A 110 -10.18 -15.32 9.88
CA LEU A 110 -9.06 -15.27 8.95
C LEU A 110 -8.19 -16.53 9.00
N LEU A 111 -7.87 -17.04 10.21
CA LEU A 111 -7.12 -18.29 10.34
C LEU A 111 -7.86 -19.47 9.71
N SER A 112 -9.19 -19.51 9.82
CA SER A 112 -10.00 -20.55 9.18
C SER A 112 -9.98 -20.46 7.64
N GLU A 113 -9.95 -19.25 7.07
CA GLU A 113 -9.78 -19.04 5.63
C GLU A 113 -8.40 -19.49 5.17
N ALA A 114 -7.37 -19.12 5.92
CA ALA A 114 -5.99 -19.52 5.65
C ALA A 114 -5.81 -21.05 5.75
N ASP A 115 -6.46 -21.69 6.72
CA ASP A 115 -6.52 -23.15 6.85
C ASP A 115 -7.20 -23.81 5.64
N ALA A 116 -8.28 -23.22 5.13
CA ALA A 116 -8.98 -23.75 3.97
C ALA A 116 -8.12 -23.71 2.71
N LEU A 117 -7.28 -22.67 2.55
CA LEU A 117 -6.29 -22.58 1.47
C LEU A 117 -5.19 -23.63 1.64
N ALA A 118 -4.63 -23.75 2.85
CA ALA A 118 -3.61 -24.75 3.15
C ALA A 118 -4.11 -26.20 2.94
N ALA A 119 -5.38 -26.47 3.24
CA ALA A 119 -6.01 -27.78 3.01
C ALA A 119 -6.11 -28.16 1.51
N ARG A 120 -6.11 -27.16 0.61
CA ARG A 120 -6.06 -27.36 -0.85
C ARG A 120 -4.63 -27.51 -1.38
N GLY A 121 -3.62 -27.40 -0.51
CA GLY A 121 -2.21 -27.38 -0.89
C GLY A 121 -1.72 -26.00 -1.33
N GLU A 122 -2.55 -24.96 -1.25
CA GLU A 122 -2.24 -23.57 -1.61
C GLU A 122 -1.55 -22.86 -0.44
N TYR A 123 -0.37 -23.34 -0.05
CA TYR A 123 0.38 -22.84 1.10
C TYR A 123 0.93 -21.42 0.87
N ASP A 124 1.34 -21.10 -0.36
CA ASP A 124 1.88 -19.78 -0.72
C ASP A 124 0.80 -18.72 -0.48
N GLU A 125 -0.42 -18.96 -0.97
CA GLU A 125 -1.59 -18.11 -0.83
C GLU A 125 -2.03 -17.99 0.63
N ALA A 126 -2.01 -19.09 1.39
CA ALA A 126 -2.34 -19.09 2.81
C ALA A 126 -1.39 -18.17 3.61
N VAL A 127 -0.07 -18.26 3.36
CA VAL A 127 0.92 -17.41 4.03
C VAL A 127 0.83 -15.95 3.54
N HIS A 128 0.60 -15.73 2.24
CA HIS A 128 0.36 -14.40 1.69
C HIS A 128 -0.86 -13.71 2.32
N LEU A 129 -1.94 -14.45 2.58
CA LEU A 129 -3.13 -13.95 3.24
C LEU A 129 -2.84 -13.48 4.68
N LEU A 130 -2.06 -14.27 5.44
CA LEU A 130 -1.62 -13.88 6.78
C LEU A 130 -0.76 -12.60 6.74
N LEU A 131 0.19 -12.51 5.80
CA LEU A 131 1.04 -11.31 5.66
C LEU A 131 0.21 -10.06 5.38
N ARG A 132 -0.72 -10.12 4.42
CA ARG A 132 -1.58 -8.98 4.06
C ARG A 132 -2.41 -8.53 5.25
N ARG A 133 -2.97 -9.49 6.00
CA ARG A 133 -3.73 -9.17 7.19
C ARG A 133 -2.87 -8.50 8.25
N SER A 134 -1.67 -9.03 8.52
CA SER A 134 -0.75 -8.41 9.48
C SER A 134 -0.36 -6.98 9.09
N VAL A 135 -0.16 -6.71 7.79
CA VAL A 135 0.11 -5.33 7.31
C VAL A 135 -1.11 -4.43 7.55
N ALA A 136 -2.33 -4.89 7.26
CA ALA A 136 -3.54 -4.10 7.53
C ALA A 136 -3.75 -3.83 9.03
N ASP A 137 -3.42 -4.79 9.87
CA ASP A 137 -3.44 -4.68 11.33
C ASP A 137 -2.41 -3.65 11.82
N ILE A 138 -1.20 -3.61 11.24
CA ILE A 138 -0.19 -2.57 11.51
C ILE A 138 -0.68 -1.20 11.02
N ALA A 139 -1.29 -1.12 9.83
CA ALA A 139 -1.80 0.12 9.24
C ALA A 139 -2.84 0.80 10.14
N THR A 140 -3.69 -0.01 10.76
CA THR A 140 -4.73 0.47 11.67
C THR A 140 -4.14 1.05 12.96
N ARG A 141 -3.01 0.50 13.43
CA ARG A 141 -2.33 0.90 14.67
C ARG A 141 -1.37 2.09 14.47
N LEU A 142 -0.65 2.11 13.35
CA LEU A 142 0.34 3.13 13.01
C LEU A 142 0.05 3.70 11.61
N PRO A 143 -1.02 4.50 11.46
CA PRO A 143 -1.43 5.04 10.16
C PRO A 143 -0.36 5.96 9.55
N ASP A 144 0.36 6.73 10.36
CA ASP A 144 1.39 7.67 9.87
C ASP A 144 2.70 6.97 9.46
N PHE A 145 2.90 5.74 9.91
CA PHE A 145 4.13 4.99 9.65
C PHE A 145 4.11 4.31 8.27
N LEU A 146 3.00 3.70 7.89
CA LEU A 146 2.95 2.91 6.65
C LEU A 146 2.83 3.80 5.42
N ARG A 147 3.79 3.65 4.50
CA ARG A 147 3.79 4.27 3.18
C ARG A 147 3.68 3.20 2.10
N PRO A 148 3.03 3.48 0.96
CA PRO A 148 2.92 2.53 -0.15
C PRO A 148 4.24 2.00 -0.70
N SER A 149 5.35 2.72 -0.46
CA SER A 149 6.70 2.34 -0.89
C SER A 149 7.39 1.34 0.03
N LEU A 150 6.84 1.02 1.20
CA LEU A 150 7.49 0.12 2.17
C LEU A 150 7.27 -1.34 1.80
N THR A 151 8.37 -2.11 1.82
CA THR A 151 8.31 -3.58 1.68
C THR A 151 8.00 -4.27 3.00
N ALA A 152 7.65 -5.56 2.95
CA ALA A 152 7.46 -6.37 4.16
C ALA A 152 8.72 -6.38 5.04
N ARG A 153 9.91 -6.47 4.45
CA ARG A 153 11.19 -6.32 5.16
C ARG A 153 11.38 -4.95 5.82
N ASP A 154 11.01 -3.87 5.15
CA ASP A 154 11.14 -2.51 5.71
C ASP A 154 10.21 -2.33 6.92
N ILE A 155 8.98 -2.83 6.81
CA ILE A 155 8.01 -2.83 7.91
C ILE A 155 8.53 -3.67 9.08
N ALA A 156 9.12 -4.84 8.81
CA ALA A 156 9.68 -5.74 9.82
C ALA A 156 10.90 -5.14 10.55
N ALA A 157 11.65 -4.24 9.92
CA ALA A 157 12.80 -3.58 10.52
C ALA A 157 12.43 -2.36 11.38
N ALA A 158 11.20 -1.86 11.29
CA ALA A 158 10.82 -0.58 11.87
C ALA A 158 10.78 -0.58 13.40
N GLY A 159 11.47 0.38 14.01
CA GLY A 159 11.49 0.56 15.48
C GLY A 159 10.20 1.14 16.06
N SER A 160 9.26 1.58 15.22
CA SER A 160 7.94 2.05 15.63
C SER A 160 6.99 0.92 16.06
N ILE A 161 7.29 -0.32 15.67
CA ILE A 161 6.53 -1.52 16.05
C ILE A 161 7.15 -2.13 17.31
N PRO A 162 6.35 -2.46 18.35
CA PRO A 162 6.85 -3.14 19.54
C PRO A 162 7.60 -4.44 19.21
N THR A 163 8.60 -4.79 20.03
CA THR A 163 9.53 -5.88 19.72
C THR A 163 8.84 -7.22 19.44
N ARG A 164 7.86 -7.62 20.25
CA ARG A 164 7.14 -8.89 20.09
C ARG A 164 6.41 -9.02 18.74
N PRO A 165 5.49 -8.11 18.35
CA PRO A 165 4.77 -8.20 17.09
C PRO A 165 5.71 -7.97 15.92
N ARG A 166 6.76 -7.17 16.08
CA ARG A 166 7.81 -7.01 15.07
C ARG A 166 8.53 -8.33 14.78
N THR A 167 8.92 -9.09 15.82
CA THR A 167 9.56 -10.41 15.65
C THR A 167 8.62 -11.38 14.95
N ALA A 168 7.37 -11.48 15.40
CA ALA A 168 6.36 -12.36 14.81
C ALA A 168 6.09 -12.02 13.33
N PHE A 169 5.94 -10.72 13.00
CA PHE A 169 5.78 -10.25 11.63
C PHE A 169 7.02 -10.53 10.77
N SER A 170 8.23 -10.39 11.33
CA SER A 170 9.48 -10.65 10.61
C SER A 170 9.60 -12.11 10.17
N GLU A 171 9.10 -13.05 10.98
CA GLU A 171 9.06 -14.47 10.62
C GLU A 171 8.15 -14.71 9.42
N ILE A 172 6.93 -14.16 9.43
CA ILE A 172 5.97 -14.27 8.31
C ILE A 172 6.56 -13.64 7.04
N ALA A 173 7.12 -12.42 7.15
CA ALA A 173 7.73 -11.72 6.03
C ALA A 173 8.87 -12.53 5.40
N ARG A 174 9.76 -13.13 6.21
CA ARG A 174 10.86 -13.98 5.71
C ARG A 174 10.35 -15.19 4.93
N ILE A 175 9.29 -15.85 5.38
CA ILE A 175 8.73 -17.03 4.72
C ILE A 175 8.16 -16.64 3.36
N VAL A 176 7.36 -15.56 3.32
CA VAL A 176 6.80 -15.04 2.07
C VAL A 176 7.88 -14.58 1.10
N GLU A 177 8.89 -13.84 1.58
CA GLU A 177 9.98 -13.36 0.73
C GLU A 177 10.83 -14.50 0.16
N ALA A 178 11.08 -15.55 0.94
CA ALA A 178 11.76 -16.73 0.43
C ALA A 178 10.94 -17.41 -0.68
N ALA A 179 9.62 -17.47 -0.54
CA ALA A 179 8.75 -18.03 -1.56
C ALA A 179 8.73 -17.18 -2.84
N LEU A 180 8.53 -15.88 -2.67
CA LEU A 180 8.40 -14.94 -3.77
C LEU A 180 9.71 -14.74 -4.54
N PHE A 181 10.84 -14.61 -3.83
CA PHE A 181 12.13 -14.26 -4.45
C PHE A 181 13.05 -15.45 -4.69
N ALA A 182 13.03 -16.48 -3.84
CA ALA A 182 13.93 -17.63 -3.99
C ALA A 182 13.31 -18.79 -4.81
N ARG A 183 12.09 -18.63 -5.35
CA ARG A 183 11.32 -19.69 -6.03
C ARG A 183 11.24 -20.99 -5.23
N ARG A 184 11.18 -20.88 -3.90
CA ARG A 184 11.02 -22.00 -2.99
C ARG A 184 9.58 -22.02 -2.51
N PRO A 185 8.70 -22.90 -3.04
CA PRO A 185 7.30 -22.91 -2.63
C PRO A 185 7.21 -23.13 -1.11
N VAL A 186 6.27 -22.44 -0.47
CA VAL A 186 5.95 -22.68 0.93
C VAL A 186 5.44 -24.11 1.04
N GLY A 187 6.16 -24.96 1.78
CA GLY A 187 5.68 -26.28 2.14
C GLY A 187 4.79 -26.25 3.38
N ALA A 188 4.21 -27.40 3.74
CA ALA A 188 3.41 -27.55 4.96
C ALA A 188 4.17 -27.11 6.24
N GLU A 189 5.50 -27.23 6.26
CA GLU A 189 6.34 -26.74 7.34
C GLU A 189 6.38 -25.20 7.40
N GLY A 190 6.61 -24.55 6.26
CA GLY A 190 6.60 -23.08 6.17
C GLY A 190 5.22 -22.50 6.52
N TRP A 191 4.15 -23.18 6.11
CA TRP A 191 2.78 -22.84 6.52
C TRP A 191 2.61 -22.88 8.05
N ARG A 192 2.97 -23.99 8.72
CA ARG A 192 2.84 -24.11 10.19
C ARG A 192 3.64 -23.05 10.92
N GLN A 193 4.83 -22.71 10.43
CA GLN A 193 5.66 -21.66 10.99
C GLN A 193 5.00 -20.28 10.87
N ALA A 194 4.49 -19.95 9.68
CA ALA A 194 3.80 -18.68 9.43
C ALA A 194 2.51 -18.56 10.26
N ARG A 195 1.75 -19.64 10.38
CA ARG A 195 0.55 -19.69 11.23
C ARG A 195 0.88 -19.40 12.69
N GLY A 196 1.84 -20.12 13.26
CA GLY A 196 2.25 -19.91 14.65
C GLY A 196 2.79 -18.51 14.90
N ALA A 197 3.48 -17.92 13.92
CA ALA A 197 3.92 -16.53 13.97
C ALA A 197 2.72 -15.55 13.96
N TYR A 198 1.71 -15.79 13.12
CA TYR A 198 0.50 -14.98 13.09
C TYR A 198 -0.30 -15.08 14.41
N GLU A 199 -0.40 -16.26 15.00
CA GLU A 199 -1.05 -16.43 16.31
C GLU A 199 -0.35 -15.62 17.42
N ARG A 200 1.00 -15.60 17.43
CA ARG A 200 1.77 -14.74 18.35
C ARG A 200 1.57 -13.25 18.06
N PHE A 201 1.40 -12.88 16.80
CA PHE A 201 1.12 -11.51 16.39
C PHE A 201 -0.29 -11.05 16.80
N ALA A 202 -1.29 -11.94 16.73
CA ALA A 202 -2.71 -11.63 16.86
C ALA A 202 -3.32 -11.91 18.25
N PHE A 203 -2.85 -12.90 19.00
CA PHE A 203 -3.53 -13.34 20.24
C PHE A 203 -2.75 -13.12 21.53
N GLN A 204 -1.44 -12.90 21.45
CA GLN A 204 -0.65 -12.55 22.63
C GLN A 204 -0.73 -11.04 22.85
N ASP A 205 -0.58 -10.57 24.09
CA ASP A 205 -0.44 -9.15 24.49
C ASP A 205 0.88 -8.57 23.91
N ALA A 206 1.01 -8.65 22.60
CA ALA A 206 2.18 -8.32 21.82
C ALA A 206 2.27 -6.80 21.65
N TRP A 207 1.12 -6.12 21.70
CA TRP A 207 0.97 -4.68 21.51
C TRP A 207 0.76 -3.91 22.82
N ALA A 208 0.87 -4.58 23.98
CA ALA A 208 0.87 -3.97 25.31
C ALA A 208 2.21 -3.30 25.64
#